data_AF-A0A538FR25-F1
#
_entry.id   AF-A0A538FR25-F1
#
_cell.length_a   1.000
_cell.length_b   1.000
_cell.length_c   1.000
_cell.angle_alpha   90.00
_cell.angle_beta   90.00
_cell.angle_gamma   90.00
#
_symmetry.space_group_name_H-M   'P 1'
#
loop_
_entity.id
_entity.type
_entity.pdbx_description
1 polymer ?
#
loop_
_entity_poly.entity_id
_entity_poly.type
_entity_poly.pdbx_seq_one_letter_code
_entity_poly.pdbx_strand_id
1 'polypeptide(L)'
;MGGVLNGSVVDHLASQGALTYDPRHALLYAVNAGSDSLSVFSANENQLRLRQVLDSGGTFPVSVAVHDDLVYVLNAKDGGSVSGYRVADGRLHRIKRSTRSLGLAIPSDNTQFTHTPGQVAFSPDGSQLIVTTKANGNDISVFEVGPDGRLSDSPTVNPEPGTVPFAVTFDSADHLVVAEAGTNALATFTLNPNGSVTLIDEVGTAQAATCWVAPAGQFFYAGNAGSASVSGYKVADNGQLTLLGATSTHPGTVDASASADGRFLYVQTGNNGIVDEFQVNDNGSLTGLGSVTVAGAGGGEGIVAF
;
A
#
# COMPACT_ATOMS: atom_id res chain seq x y z
N MET A 1 -10.06 8.10 12.77
CA MET A 1 -9.34 8.40 11.51
C MET A 1 -8.93 9.86 11.49
N GLY A 2 -7.88 10.19 10.76
CA GLY A 2 -7.22 11.51 10.80
C GLY A 2 -5.80 11.39 11.35
N GLY A 3 -4.94 12.32 10.98
CA GLY A 3 -3.50 12.30 11.21
C GLY A 3 -2.81 12.83 9.96
N VAL A 4 -1.93 13.82 10.09
CA VAL A 4 -1.30 14.52 8.96
C VAL A 4 0.20 14.54 9.17
N LEU A 5 0.95 13.97 8.22
CA LEU A 5 2.41 14.12 8.19
C LEU A 5 2.78 15.53 7.74
N ASN A 6 3.82 16.09 8.35
CA ASN A 6 4.32 17.41 7.95
C ASN A 6 4.81 17.36 6.49
N GLY A 7 4.37 18.33 5.69
CA GLY A 7 4.69 18.42 4.26
C GLY A 7 3.78 17.62 3.33
N SER A 8 2.83 16.84 3.86
CA SER A 8 1.77 16.24 3.03
C SER A 8 0.85 17.30 2.42
N VAL A 9 0.27 16.98 1.26
CA VAL A 9 -0.68 17.86 0.57
C VAL A 9 -2.03 17.17 0.38
N VAL A 10 -2.07 16.13 -0.45
CA VAL A 10 -3.29 15.38 -0.79
C VAL A 10 -3.34 13.97 -0.21
N ASP A 11 -2.18 13.42 0.18
CA ASP A 11 -2.03 12.17 0.93
C ASP A 11 -1.39 12.47 2.30
N HIS A 12 -2.17 12.40 3.36
CA HIS A 12 -1.77 12.73 4.72
C HIS A 12 -1.00 11.62 5.45
N LEU A 13 -1.11 10.37 4.99
CA LEU A 13 -0.38 9.22 5.54
C LEU A 13 0.93 8.96 4.82
N ALA A 14 1.08 9.48 3.60
CA ALA A 14 2.24 9.28 2.74
C ALA A 14 2.49 7.80 2.47
N SER A 15 1.43 7.02 2.26
CA SER A 15 1.51 5.56 2.24
C SER A 15 0.37 4.94 1.45
N GLN A 16 0.51 3.67 1.09
CA GLN A 16 -0.60 2.85 0.60
C GLN A 16 -0.98 1.76 1.62
N GLY A 17 -2.23 1.32 1.59
CA GLY A 17 -2.72 0.21 2.43
C GLY A 17 -3.25 0.64 3.79
N ALA A 18 -3.77 1.87 3.90
CA ALA A 18 -4.43 2.34 5.13
C ALA A 18 -5.73 1.56 5.46
N LEU A 19 -6.30 0.91 4.44
CA LEU A 19 -7.47 0.04 4.51
C LEU A 19 -7.17 -1.29 3.82
N THR A 20 -7.45 -2.40 4.48
CA THR A 20 -7.22 -3.75 3.93
C THR A 20 -8.38 -4.68 4.27
N TYR A 21 -8.93 -5.35 3.27
CA TYR A 21 -9.98 -6.35 3.44
C TYR A 21 -9.39 -7.76 3.50
N ASP A 22 -9.85 -8.53 4.47
CA ASP A 22 -9.53 -9.93 4.71
C ASP A 22 -10.74 -10.78 4.31
N PRO A 23 -10.77 -11.36 3.09
CA PRO A 23 -11.89 -12.16 2.62
C PRO A 23 -12.03 -13.48 3.40
N ARG A 24 -10.94 -14.00 3.97
CA ARG A 24 -10.94 -15.26 4.73
C ARG A 24 -11.72 -15.12 6.02
N HIS A 25 -11.61 -13.98 6.69
CA HIS A 25 -12.31 -13.72 7.96
C HIS A 25 -13.50 -12.75 7.82
N ALA A 26 -13.76 -12.22 6.63
CA ALA A 26 -14.73 -11.16 6.35
C ALA A 26 -14.53 -9.94 7.27
N LEU A 27 -13.26 -9.53 7.42
CA LEU A 27 -12.85 -8.41 8.25
C LEU A 27 -12.25 -7.29 7.39
N LEU A 28 -12.51 -6.05 7.80
CA LEU A 28 -11.85 -4.87 7.25
C LEU A 28 -11.00 -4.23 8.35
N TYR A 29 -9.73 -3.99 8.04
CA TYR A 29 -8.79 -3.32 8.93
C TYR A 29 -8.56 -1.89 8.45
N ALA A 30 -8.63 -0.93 9.36
CA ALA A 30 -8.40 0.49 9.06
C ALA A 30 -7.44 1.11 10.08
N VAL A 31 -6.32 1.67 9.62
CA VAL A 31 -5.39 2.38 10.51
C VAL A 31 -5.94 3.75 10.90
N ASN A 32 -5.66 4.18 12.13
CA ASN A 32 -6.04 5.48 12.65
C ASN A 32 -4.79 6.23 13.13
N ALA A 33 -4.11 6.91 12.20
CA ALA A 33 -2.83 7.56 12.44
C ALA A 33 -2.83 8.54 13.63
N GLY A 34 -3.89 9.32 13.81
CA GLY A 34 -4.00 10.39 14.80
C GLY A 34 -4.38 9.90 16.19
N SER A 35 -4.70 8.62 16.35
CA SER A 35 -4.99 7.99 17.64
C SER A 35 -4.18 6.72 17.87
N ASP A 36 -3.12 6.49 17.09
CA ASP A 36 -2.18 5.38 17.25
C ASP A 36 -2.86 3.99 17.35
N SER A 37 -3.96 3.81 16.61
CA SER A 37 -4.85 2.66 16.77
C SER A 37 -5.26 2.04 15.45
N LEU A 38 -5.76 0.81 15.51
CA LEU A 38 -6.33 0.05 14.41
C LEU A 38 -7.82 -0.20 14.71
N SER A 39 -8.68 0.02 13.73
CA SER A 39 -10.09 -0.37 13.77
C SER A 39 -10.29 -1.67 13.01
N VAL A 40 -11.07 -2.59 13.58
CA VAL A 40 -11.47 -3.85 12.95
C VAL A 40 -12.98 -3.84 12.78
N PHE A 41 -13.43 -3.98 11.55
CA PHE A 41 -14.85 -4.11 11.20
C PHE A 41 -15.11 -5.53 10.71
N SER A 42 -16.28 -6.08 10.99
CA SER A 42 -16.82 -7.11 10.09
C SER A 42 -17.44 -6.41 8.90
N ALA A 43 -17.14 -6.91 7.72
CA ALA A 43 -17.67 -6.42 6.47
C ALA A 43 -18.52 -7.50 5.82
N ASN A 44 -19.75 -7.13 5.52
CA ASN A 44 -20.72 -7.88 4.74
C ASN A 44 -21.09 -7.02 3.53
N GLU A 45 -21.65 -7.60 2.47
CA GLU A 45 -21.91 -6.93 1.18
C GLU A 45 -22.34 -5.44 1.28
N ASN A 46 -23.26 -5.11 2.20
CA ASN A 46 -23.76 -3.74 2.36
C ASN A 46 -23.57 -3.14 3.76
N GLN A 47 -22.80 -3.77 4.65
CA GLN A 47 -22.70 -3.34 6.05
C GLN A 47 -21.29 -3.47 6.62
N LEU A 48 -20.84 -2.40 7.26
CA LEU A 48 -19.66 -2.40 8.13
C LEU A 48 -20.12 -2.32 9.59
N ARG A 49 -19.64 -3.24 10.42
CA ARG A 49 -19.87 -3.20 11.87
C ARG A 49 -18.54 -3.19 12.60
N LEU A 50 -18.29 -2.14 13.37
CA LEU A 50 -17.11 -2.05 14.22
C LEU A 50 -17.10 -3.18 15.26
N ARG A 51 -16.02 -3.96 15.31
CA ARG A 51 -15.82 -5.11 16.20
C ARG A 51 -14.81 -4.81 17.30
N GLN A 52 -13.79 -4.03 16.97
CA GLN A 52 -12.67 -3.75 17.85
C GLN A 52 -11.98 -2.44 17.43
N VAL A 53 -11.49 -1.71 18.43
CA VAL A 53 -10.43 -0.72 18.27
C VAL A 53 -9.33 -1.11 19.25
N LEU A 54 -8.09 -1.12 18.80
CA LEU A 54 -6.93 -1.53 19.59
C LEU A 54 -5.70 -0.71 19.21
N ASP A 55 -4.69 -0.64 20.10
CA ASP A 55 -3.42 0.02 19.78
C ASP A 55 -2.76 -0.62 18.56
N SER A 56 -2.14 0.18 17.69
CA SER A 56 -1.39 -0.30 16.51
C SER A 56 -0.01 -0.86 16.86
N GLY A 57 0.41 -0.73 18.12
CA GLY A 57 1.71 -1.20 18.61
C GLY A 57 2.86 -0.27 18.26
N GLY A 58 2.57 0.94 17.78
CA GLY A 58 3.53 2.01 17.49
C GLY A 58 2.81 3.35 17.31
N THR A 59 3.49 4.34 16.73
CA THR A 59 2.96 5.69 16.57
C THR A 59 2.67 5.98 15.10
N PHE A 60 1.51 6.59 14.83
CA PHE A 60 1.07 7.00 13.51
C PHE A 60 1.00 5.81 12.52
N PRO A 61 0.08 4.85 12.72
CA PRO A 61 -0.12 3.74 11.80
C PRO A 61 -0.60 4.24 10.43
N VAL A 62 0.06 3.75 9.37
CA VAL A 62 -0.12 4.21 7.98
C VAL A 62 -0.53 3.11 7.01
N SER A 63 -0.17 1.86 7.30
CA SER A 63 -0.47 0.72 6.42
C SER A 63 -0.75 -0.54 7.24
N VAL A 64 -1.58 -1.44 6.72
CA VAL A 64 -1.90 -2.72 7.34
C VAL A 64 -1.98 -3.83 6.28
N ALA A 65 -1.31 -4.95 6.51
CA ALA A 65 -1.33 -6.12 5.64
C ALA A 65 -1.87 -7.34 6.40
N VAL A 66 -2.51 -8.25 5.65
CA VAL A 66 -3.03 -9.52 6.17
C VAL A 66 -2.61 -10.67 5.27
N HIS A 67 -2.22 -11.79 5.87
CA HIS A 67 -2.04 -13.07 5.20
C HIS A 67 -2.43 -14.19 6.17
N ASP A 68 -3.28 -15.10 5.70
CA ASP A 68 -3.94 -16.11 6.54
C ASP A 68 -4.51 -15.50 7.81
N ASP A 69 -3.99 -15.85 8.99
CA ASP A 69 -4.43 -15.33 10.28
C ASP A 69 -3.48 -14.28 10.87
N LEU A 70 -2.47 -13.82 10.13
CA LEU A 70 -1.52 -12.81 10.55
C LEU A 70 -1.89 -11.44 9.99
N VAL A 71 -1.85 -10.44 10.86
CA VAL A 71 -2.01 -9.03 10.49
C VAL A 71 -0.82 -8.24 11.00
N TYR A 72 -0.19 -7.46 10.13
CA TYR A 72 0.89 -6.55 10.50
C TYR A 72 0.52 -5.11 10.18
N VAL A 73 0.75 -4.23 11.16
CA VAL A 73 0.53 -2.79 11.03
C VAL A 73 1.87 -2.08 10.95
N LEU A 74 2.02 -1.23 9.93
CA LEU A 74 3.14 -0.32 9.73
C LEU A 74 2.85 1.01 10.41
N ASN A 75 3.76 1.44 11.27
CA ASN A 75 3.74 2.69 12.02
C ASN A 75 4.87 3.59 11.51
N ALA A 76 4.59 4.86 11.25
CA ALA A 76 5.49 5.73 10.49
C ALA A 76 6.37 6.65 11.33
N LYS A 77 5.94 7.03 12.55
CA LYS A 77 6.70 7.93 13.43
C LYS A 77 7.66 7.16 14.33
N ASP A 78 8.47 7.89 15.09
CA ASP A 78 9.43 7.35 16.07
C ASP A 78 10.42 6.33 15.48
N GLY A 79 10.85 6.57 14.24
CA GLY A 79 11.79 5.72 13.51
C GLY A 79 11.16 4.55 12.76
N GLY A 80 9.83 4.46 12.77
CA GLY A 80 9.08 3.47 12.03
C GLY A 80 9.12 2.08 12.68
N SER A 81 7.99 1.37 12.63
CA SER A 81 7.93 -0.02 13.12
C SER A 81 6.82 -0.82 12.46
N VAL A 82 6.98 -2.13 12.45
CA VAL A 82 5.91 -3.08 12.12
C VAL A 82 5.51 -3.87 13.36
N SER A 83 4.21 -4.02 13.59
CA SER A 83 3.65 -4.70 14.77
C SER A 83 2.63 -5.76 14.36
N GLY A 84 2.84 -7.00 14.84
CA GLY A 84 2.07 -8.18 14.45
C GLY A 84 0.94 -8.57 15.41
N TYR A 85 -0.16 -9.01 14.83
CA TYR A 85 -1.39 -9.48 15.46
C TYR A 85 -1.82 -10.80 14.82
N ARG A 86 -2.60 -11.58 15.55
CA ARG A 86 -3.25 -12.79 15.06
C ARG A 86 -4.76 -12.64 15.10
N VAL A 87 -5.43 -13.04 14.02
CA VAL A 87 -6.88 -13.11 13.92
C VAL A 87 -7.36 -14.36 14.64
N ALA A 88 -8.24 -14.19 15.62
CA ALA A 88 -8.95 -15.29 16.26
C ALA A 88 -10.32 -14.81 16.76
N ASP A 89 -11.36 -15.61 16.53
CA ASP A 89 -12.75 -15.30 16.90
C ASP A 89 -13.27 -13.97 16.32
N GLY A 90 -12.80 -13.61 15.11
CA GLY A 90 -13.14 -12.36 14.44
C GLY A 90 -12.61 -11.12 15.16
N ARG A 91 -11.50 -11.25 15.88
CA ARG A 91 -10.80 -10.18 16.61
C ARG A 91 -9.29 -10.32 16.42
N LEU A 92 -8.58 -9.21 16.63
CA LEU A 92 -7.12 -9.18 16.64
C LEU A 92 -6.56 -9.31 18.05
N HIS A 93 -5.58 -10.20 18.19
CA HIS A 93 -4.80 -10.43 19.40
C HIS A 93 -3.34 -10.12 19.12
N ARG A 94 -2.73 -9.23 19.91
CA ARG A 94 -1.32 -8.86 19.70
C ARG A 94 -0.40 -10.05 19.89
N ILE A 95 0.48 -10.28 18.93
CA ILE A 95 1.55 -11.29 19.06
C ILE A 95 2.62 -10.69 19.99
N LYS A 96 2.87 -11.32 21.13
CA LYS A 96 3.89 -10.82 22.07
C LYS A 96 5.26 -10.80 21.39
N ARG A 97 5.99 -9.68 21.52
CA ARG A 97 7.34 -9.48 20.97
C ARG A 97 7.42 -9.56 19.42
N SER A 98 6.31 -9.27 18.72
CA SER A 98 6.29 -9.20 17.26
C SER A 98 6.81 -7.88 16.68
N THR A 99 6.83 -6.80 17.48
CA THR A 99 7.23 -5.49 16.98
C THR A 99 8.70 -5.49 16.53
N ARG A 100 8.96 -4.96 15.34
CA ARG A 100 10.30 -4.69 14.79
C ARG A 100 10.42 -3.22 14.44
N SER A 101 11.55 -2.62 14.82
CA SER A 101 11.89 -1.25 14.46
C SER A 101 12.46 -1.23 13.04
N LEU A 102 12.16 -0.18 12.28
CA LEU A 102 12.78 0.09 10.98
C LEU A 102 14.04 0.97 11.13
N GLY A 103 14.21 1.65 12.26
CA GLY A 103 15.41 2.45 12.55
C GLY A 103 15.58 3.70 11.66
N LEU A 104 14.50 4.20 11.09
CA LEU A 104 14.52 5.36 10.18
C LEU A 104 14.77 6.67 10.94
N ALA A 105 15.47 7.61 10.33
CA ALA A 105 15.72 8.93 10.92
C ALA A 105 14.64 9.92 10.49
N ILE A 106 13.45 9.88 11.11
CA ILE A 106 12.30 10.68 10.64
C ILE A 106 12.48 12.17 11.01
N PRO A 107 12.56 13.11 10.05
CA PRO A 107 12.63 14.53 10.34
C PRO A 107 11.29 15.08 10.85
N SER A 108 11.35 16.22 11.54
CA SER A 108 10.16 16.94 12.04
C SER A 108 9.72 18.10 11.14
N ASP A 109 10.48 18.40 10.08
CA ASP A 109 10.19 19.47 9.13
C ASP A 109 9.22 19.02 8.01
N ASN A 110 9.09 19.83 6.95
CA ASN A 110 8.20 19.55 5.82
C ASN A 110 8.70 18.41 4.90
N THR A 111 9.85 17.80 5.19
CA THR A 111 10.32 16.61 4.48
C THR A 111 9.88 15.31 5.16
N GLN A 112 9.20 15.39 6.31
CA GLN A 112 8.67 14.21 7.02
C GLN A 112 7.85 13.30 6.11
N PHE A 113 6.97 13.87 5.28
CA PHE A 113 6.16 13.14 4.31
C PHE A 113 6.98 12.19 3.41
N THR A 114 8.17 12.58 2.97
CA THR A 114 9.00 11.73 2.09
C THR A 114 9.93 10.78 2.85
N HIS A 115 10.06 10.94 4.16
CA HIS A 115 11.03 10.22 4.99
C HIS A 115 10.40 9.18 5.92
N THR A 116 9.10 8.92 5.81
CA THR A 116 8.39 7.80 6.47
C THR A 116 8.43 6.52 5.62
N PRO A 117 8.05 5.34 6.13
CA PRO A 117 7.88 4.15 5.29
C PRO A 117 6.65 4.28 4.38
N GLY A 118 6.63 3.54 3.26
CA GLY A 118 5.62 3.65 2.20
C GLY A 118 4.45 2.67 2.35
N GLN A 119 4.73 1.38 2.51
CA GLN A 119 3.70 0.34 2.63
C GLN A 119 4.27 -0.91 3.31
N VAL A 120 3.39 -1.74 3.88
CA VAL A 120 3.70 -3.11 4.28
C VAL A 120 2.88 -4.10 3.45
N ALA A 121 3.49 -5.22 3.05
CA ALA A 121 2.82 -6.32 2.34
C ALA A 121 3.42 -7.67 2.75
N PHE A 122 2.64 -8.75 2.63
CA PHE A 122 3.16 -10.12 2.72
C PHE A 122 3.54 -10.64 1.34
N SER A 123 4.53 -11.52 1.26
CA SER A 123 4.72 -12.37 0.09
C SER A 123 3.47 -13.24 -0.15
N PRO A 124 3.20 -13.67 -1.39
CA PRO A 124 2.01 -14.48 -1.70
C PRO A 124 1.91 -15.77 -0.87
N ASP A 125 3.04 -16.38 -0.54
CA ASP A 125 3.14 -17.57 0.31
C ASP A 125 3.13 -17.26 1.83
N GLY A 126 3.13 -15.98 2.21
CA GLY A 126 3.12 -15.52 3.61
C GLY A 126 4.45 -15.71 4.35
N SER A 127 5.50 -16.20 3.69
CA SER A 127 6.79 -16.51 4.32
C SER A 127 7.63 -15.26 4.59
N GLN A 128 7.31 -14.13 3.97
CA GLN A 128 8.06 -12.88 4.10
C GLN A 128 7.12 -11.68 4.27
N LEU A 129 7.58 -10.67 5.01
CA LEU A 129 6.92 -9.36 5.17
C LEU A 129 7.83 -8.28 4.58
N ILE A 130 7.29 -7.54 3.61
CA ILE A 130 7.99 -6.54 2.83
C ILE A 130 7.56 -5.16 3.30
N VAL A 131 8.54 -4.26 3.49
CA VAL A 131 8.33 -2.85 3.81
C VAL A 131 9.13 -2.00 2.84
N THR A 132 8.46 -1.10 2.14
CA THR A 132 9.12 -0.06 1.35
C THR A 132 9.52 1.11 2.25
N THR A 133 10.75 1.60 2.10
CA THR A 133 11.21 2.83 2.76
C THR A 133 11.50 3.87 1.68
N LYS A 134 10.94 5.08 1.84
CA LYS A 134 11.01 6.15 0.84
C LYS A 134 12.38 6.84 0.86
N ALA A 135 12.44 8.17 0.93
CA ALA A 135 13.70 8.91 0.85
C ALA A 135 14.64 8.65 2.04
N ASN A 136 14.12 8.05 3.12
CA ASN A 136 14.83 7.72 4.34
C ASN A 136 14.97 6.21 4.50
N GLY A 137 16.03 5.67 3.91
CA GLY A 137 16.22 4.24 3.69
C GLY A 137 16.50 3.99 2.22
N ASN A 138 15.59 4.44 1.34
CA ASN A 138 15.58 4.14 -0.09
C ASN A 138 15.85 2.65 -0.29
N ASP A 139 15.00 1.81 0.30
CA ASP A 139 15.19 0.37 0.32
C ASP A 139 13.87 -0.39 0.35
N ILE A 140 13.98 -1.67 0.01
CA ILE A 140 12.96 -2.69 0.24
C ILE A 140 13.47 -3.58 1.37
N SER A 141 12.89 -3.41 2.55
CA SER A 141 13.20 -4.19 3.75
C SER A 141 12.33 -5.44 3.80
N VAL A 142 12.96 -6.63 3.85
CA VAL A 142 12.26 -7.92 3.86
C VAL A 142 12.55 -8.66 5.15
N PHE A 143 11.50 -8.95 5.92
CA PHE A 143 11.57 -9.80 7.11
C PHE A 143 11.11 -11.21 6.79
N GLU A 144 11.79 -12.23 7.31
CA GLU A 144 11.24 -13.58 7.32
C GLU A 144 10.10 -13.67 8.34
N VAL A 145 9.03 -14.39 8.01
CA VAL A 145 7.89 -14.66 8.89
C VAL A 145 8.06 -16.06 9.47
N GLY A 146 8.31 -16.12 10.78
CA GLY A 146 8.42 -17.38 11.50
C GLY A 146 7.07 -18.09 11.70
N PRO A 147 7.08 -19.39 12.01
CA PRO A 147 5.86 -20.19 12.17
C PRO A 147 4.98 -19.73 13.35
N ASP A 148 5.53 -19.01 14.32
CA ASP A 148 4.76 -18.40 15.42
C ASP A 148 4.15 -17.02 15.04
N GLY A 149 4.37 -16.59 13.80
CA GLY A 149 3.92 -15.31 13.25
C GLY A 149 4.82 -14.13 13.60
N ARG A 150 5.99 -14.34 14.23
CA ARG A 150 6.97 -13.27 14.47
C ARG A 150 7.90 -13.08 13.29
N LEU A 151 8.35 -11.85 13.10
CA LEU A 151 9.37 -11.52 12.12
C LEU A 151 10.77 -11.89 12.61
N SER A 152 11.71 -12.09 11.67
CA SER A 152 13.15 -12.08 11.94
C SER A 152 13.57 -10.84 12.73
N ASP A 153 14.65 -10.94 13.52
CA ASP A 153 15.09 -9.84 14.40
C ASP A 153 15.56 -8.60 13.61
N SER A 154 16.11 -8.83 12.41
CA SER A 154 16.47 -7.80 11.45
C SER A 154 15.94 -8.18 10.06
N PRO A 155 15.63 -7.20 9.20
CA PRO A 155 15.30 -7.47 7.81
C PRO A 155 16.57 -7.71 6.98
N THR A 156 16.40 -8.43 5.87
CA THR A 156 17.29 -8.27 4.70
C THR A 156 16.95 -6.93 4.06
N VAL A 157 17.90 -6.00 4.06
CA VAL A 157 17.73 -4.65 3.48
C VAL A 157 18.22 -4.67 2.04
N ASN A 158 17.38 -4.24 1.11
CA ASN A 158 17.71 -4.15 -0.31
C ASN A 158 17.73 -2.69 -0.77
N PRO A 159 18.92 -2.06 -0.89
CA PRO A 159 19.00 -0.65 -1.26
C PRO A 159 18.59 -0.37 -2.70
N GLU A 160 17.72 0.61 -2.88
CA GLU A 160 17.21 1.15 -4.15
C GLU A 160 17.47 2.67 -4.22
N PRO A 161 18.74 3.09 -4.34
CA PRO A 161 19.15 4.47 -4.14
C PRO A 161 18.52 5.42 -5.16
N GLY A 162 17.73 6.38 -4.67
CA GLY A 162 17.13 7.44 -5.48
C GLY A 162 15.80 7.07 -6.13
N THR A 163 15.31 5.84 -5.96
CA THR A 163 14.03 5.42 -6.54
C THR A 163 12.83 5.78 -5.67
N VAL A 164 13.05 6.00 -4.36
CA VAL A 164 12.01 6.32 -3.38
C VAL A 164 10.84 5.31 -3.46
N PRO A 165 11.07 4.03 -3.13
CA PRO A 165 10.02 3.00 -3.14
C PRO A 165 8.82 3.42 -2.29
N PHE A 166 7.62 3.41 -2.86
CA PHE A 166 6.40 3.85 -2.19
C PHE A 166 5.43 2.70 -1.97
N ALA A 167 4.70 2.30 -3.00
CA ALA A 167 3.74 1.21 -2.93
C ALA A 167 4.32 -0.10 -3.45
N VAL A 168 3.80 -1.21 -2.94
CA VAL A 168 4.22 -2.57 -3.29
C VAL A 168 3.02 -3.50 -3.39
N THR A 169 3.02 -4.32 -4.43
CA THR A 169 2.07 -5.43 -4.65
C THR A 169 2.82 -6.59 -5.29
N PHE A 170 2.11 -7.66 -5.63
CA PHE A 170 2.63 -8.79 -6.38
C PHE A 170 1.85 -9.00 -7.67
N ASP A 171 2.52 -9.55 -8.68
CA ASP A 171 1.85 -10.10 -9.85
C ASP A 171 1.44 -11.57 -9.64
N SER A 172 0.80 -12.16 -10.65
CA SER A 172 0.34 -13.55 -10.58
C SER A 172 1.46 -14.60 -10.67
N ALA A 173 2.70 -14.18 -10.92
CA ALA A 173 3.90 -15.01 -10.96
C ALA A 173 4.79 -14.76 -9.73
N ASP A 174 4.25 -14.11 -8.69
CA ASP A 174 4.91 -13.78 -7.42
C ASP A 174 6.09 -12.80 -7.55
N HIS A 175 6.20 -12.05 -8.65
CA HIS A 175 7.13 -10.94 -8.73
C HIS A 175 6.63 -9.76 -7.88
N LEU A 176 7.56 -9.11 -7.18
CA LEU A 176 7.29 -7.83 -6.54
C LEU A 176 7.06 -6.77 -7.61
N VAL A 177 6.01 -5.97 -7.44
CA VAL A 177 5.70 -4.82 -8.29
C VAL A 177 5.70 -3.58 -7.40
N VAL A 178 6.61 -2.65 -7.66
CA VAL A 178 6.86 -1.48 -6.79
C VAL A 178 6.66 -0.21 -7.59
N ALA A 179 5.90 0.74 -7.03
CA ALA A 179 5.83 2.10 -7.54
C ALA A 179 6.97 2.95 -6.95
N GLU A 180 7.74 3.59 -7.82
CA GLU A 180 8.94 4.32 -7.45
C GLU A 180 8.75 5.82 -7.71
N ALA A 181 8.63 6.58 -6.62
CA ALA A 181 8.28 7.99 -6.68
C ALA A 181 9.43 8.89 -7.15
N GLY A 182 10.67 8.45 -6.94
CA GLY A 182 11.88 9.16 -7.33
C GLY A 182 12.09 9.14 -8.84
N THR A 183 11.86 7.99 -9.47
CA THR A 183 12.01 7.79 -10.93
C THR A 183 10.71 8.02 -11.70
N ASN A 184 9.56 8.10 -11.01
CA ASN A 184 8.23 8.09 -11.61
C ASN A 184 8.07 6.87 -12.53
N ALA A 185 8.20 5.69 -11.95
CA ALA A 185 8.18 4.42 -12.66
C ALA A 185 7.42 3.34 -11.89
N LEU A 186 7.11 2.27 -12.61
CA LEU A 186 6.81 0.98 -12.01
C LEU A 186 8.02 0.07 -12.25
N ALA A 187 8.42 -0.65 -11.21
CA ALA A 187 9.53 -1.60 -11.25
C ALA A 187 9.04 -2.99 -10.83
N THR A 188 9.66 -4.02 -11.40
CA THR A 188 9.40 -5.42 -11.06
C THR A 188 10.66 -6.10 -10.55
N PHE A 189 10.52 -6.97 -9.56
CA PHE A 189 11.64 -7.66 -8.93
C PHE A 189 11.32 -9.13 -8.66
N THR A 190 12.34 -9.98 -8.76
CA THR A 190 12.30 -11.30 -8.13
C THR A 190 12.51 -11.13 -6.63
N LEU A 191 11.60 -11.66 -5.83
CA LEU A 191 11.78 -11.83 -4.38
C LEU A 191 12.39 -13.20 -4.09
N ASN A 192 13.61 -13.22 -3.54
CA ASN A 192 14.31 -14.47 -3.25
C ASN A 192 13.98 -15.00 -1.85
N PRO A 193 14.07 -16.32 -1.60
CA PRO A 193 13.78 -16.91 -0.29
C PRO A 193 14.60 -16.36 0.89
N ASN A 194 15.81 -15.87 0.64
CA ASN A 194 16.67 -15.22 1.65
C ASN A 194 16.31 -13.73 1.91
N GLY A 195 15.25 -13.23 1.27
CA GLY A 195 14.79 -11.85 1.34
C GLY A 195 15.53 -10.87 0.44
N SER A 196 16.49 -11.31 -0.39
CA SER A 196 17.08 -10.40 -1.37
C SER A 196 16.11 -10.16 -2.53
N VAL A 197 16.07 -8.93 -3.05
CA VAL A 197 15.30 -8.59 -4.26
C VAL A 197 16.24 -8.43 -5.44
N THR A 198 15.77 -8.75 -6.64
CA THR A 198 16.56 -8.58 -7.87
C THR A 198 15.70 -7.94 -8.93
N LEU A 199 16.09 -6.75 -9.38
CA LEU A 199 15.38 -6.00 -10.42
C LEU A 199 15.27 -6.85 -11.70
N ILE A 200 14.07 -6.91 -12.25
CA ILE A 200 13.76 -7.54 -13.54
C ILE A 200 13.64 -6.46 -14.62
N ASP A 201 12.76 -5.47 -14.39
CA ASP A 201 12.46 -4.41 -15.34
C ASP A 201 11.93 -3.16 -14.62
N GLU A 202 12.14 -1.98 -15.21
CA GLU A 202 11.64 -0.69 -14.73
C GLU A 202 11.17 0.14 -15.93
N VAL A 203 9.91 0.58 -15.90
CA VAL A 203 9.32 1.35 -16.99
C VAL A 203 8.69 2.63 -16.46
N GLY A 204 9.25 3.76 -16.89
CA GLY A 204 8.79 5.09 -16.56
C GLY A 204 7.36 5.38 -16.99
N THR A 205 6.68 6.14 -16.14
CA THR A 205 5.28 6.55 -16.29
C THR A 205 5.12 7.75 -17.25
N ALA A 206 6.19 8.55 -17.41
CA ALA A 206 6.20 9.87 -18.05
C ALA A 206 5.22 10.89 -17.42
N GLN A 207 4.74 10.61 -16.21
CA GLN A 207 3.93 11.50 -15.36
C GLN A 207 4.75 11.96 -14.15
N ALA A 208 4.09 12.65 -13.21
CA ALA A 208 4.71 13.19 -12.01
C ALA A 208 4.06 12.67 -10.72
N ALA A 209 4.90 12.47 -9.70
CA ALA A 209 4.54 11.93 -8.38
C ALA A 209 3.78 10.61 -8.47
N THR A 210 4.38 9.63 -9.15
CA THR A 210 3.90 8.23 -9.22
C THR A 210 4.19 7.52 -7.89
N CYS A 211 3.19 7.26 -7.08
CA CYS A 211 3.41 6.67 -5.74
C CYS A 211 2.61 5.39 -5.48
N TRP A 212 1.38 5.28 -5.99
CA TRP A 212 0.49 4.14 -5.69
C TRP A 212 0.47 3.14 -6.84
N VAL A 213 0.17 1.88 -6.53
CA VAL A 213 -0.10 0.86 -7.54
C VAL A 213 -1.28 -0.01 -7.11
N ALA A 214 -2.21 -0.26 -8.02
CA ALA A 214 -3.33 -1.17 -7.82
C ALA A 214 -3.35 -2.26 -8.91
N PRO A 215 -3.35 -3.56 -8.54
CA PRO A 215 -3.57 -4.64 -9.49
C PRO A 215 -5.06 -4.75 -9.88
N ALA A 216 -5.31 -5.10 -11.14
CA ALA A 216 -6.63 -5.38 -11.69
C ALA A 216 -6.51 -6.55 -12.69
N GLY A 217 -6.53 -7.77 -12.16
CA GLY A 217 -6.18 -8.97 -12.94
C GLY A 217 -4.73 -8.92 -13.41
N GLN A 218 -4.49 -8.99 -14.72
CA GLN A 218 -3.15 -8.95 -15.33
C GLN A 218 -2.61 -7.52 -15.56
N PHE A 219 -3.40 -6.49 -15.20
CA PHE A 219 -3.05 -5.09 -15.37
C PHE A 219 -2.73 -4.44 -14.04
N PHE A 220 -1.88 -3.42 -14.09
CA PHE A 220 -1.46 -2.64 -12.94
C PHE A 220 -1.66 -1.17 -13.24
N TYR A 221 -2.17 -0.43 -12.27
CA TYR A 221 -2.53 0.97 -12.42
C TYR A 221 -1.77 1.81 -11.41
N ALA A 222 -0.86 2.63 -11.90
CA ALA A 222 -0.01 3.50 -11.09
C ALA A 222 -0.64 4.89 -10.96
N GLY A 223 -0.87 5.35 -9.74
CA GLY A 223 -1.47 6.66 -9.44
C GLY A 223 -0.44 7.79 -9.51
N ASN A 224 -0.71 8.82 -10.31
CA ASN A 224 0.18 9.95 -10.54
C ASN A 224 -0.44 11.25 -9.99
N ALA A 225 -0.20 11.53 -8.70
CA ALA A 225 -0.82 12.67 -8.02
C ALA A 225 -0.44 14.02 -8.66
N GLY A 226 0.78 14.14 -9.17
CA GLY A 226 1.31 15.37 -9.75
C GLY A 226 0.79 15.66 -11.16
N SER A 227 0.22 14.66 -11.84
CA SER A 227 -0.32 14.79 -13.19
C SER A 227 -1.83 14.60 -13.28
N ALA A 228 -2.50 14.33 -12.15
CA ALA A 228 -3.93 14.01 -12.10
C ALA A 228 -4.30 12.87 -13.07
N SER A 229 -3.51 11.79 -13.07
CA SER A 229 -3.67 10.68 -14.02
C SER A 229 -3.32 9.34 -13.40
N VAL A 230 -3.78 8.26 -14.02
CA VAL A 230 -3.38 6.88 -13.72
C VAL A 230 -2.70 6.28 -14.95
N SER A 231 -1.52 5.70 -14.77
CA SER A 231 -0.78 5.00 -15.82
C SER A 231 -1.07 3.50 -15.77
N GLY A 232 -1.51 2.92 -16.88
CA GLY A 232 -1.77 1.49 -17.00
C GLY A 232 -0.54 0.72 -17.46
N TYR A 233 -0.31 -0.44 -16.87
CA TYR A 233 0.77 -1.36 -17.20
C TYR A 233 0.24 -2.77 -17.40
N LYS A 234 0.92 -3.54 -18.25
CA LYS A 234 0.85 -4.99 -18.27
C LYS A 234 2.18 -5.56 -17.78
N VAL A 235 2.11 -6.55 -16.90
CA VAL A 235 3.27 -7.36 -16.49
C VAL A 235 3.17 -8.69 -17.22
N ALA A 236 4.23 -9.09 -17.92
CA ALA A 236 4.33 -10.40 -18.55
C ALA A 236 4.76 -11.47 -17.53
N ASP A 237 4.57 -12.76 -17.85
CA ASP A 237 4.91 -13.88 -16.95
C ASP A 237 6.39 -13.93 -16.52
N ASN A 238 7.27 -13.22 -17.21
CA ASN A 238 8.69 -13.08 -16.87
C ASN A 238 9.02 -11.78 -16.12
N GLY A 239 8.01 -11.04 -15.65
CA GLY A 239 8.12 -9.75 -14.97
C GLY A 239 8.28 -8.53 -15.88
N GLN A 240 8.44 -8.69 -17.20
CA GLN A 240 8.64 -7.53 -18.08
C GLN A 240 7.42 -6.61 -18.15
N LEU A 241 7.67 -5.31 -18.11
CA LEU A 241 6.65 -4.28 -18.06
C LEU A 241 6.35 -3.72 -19.45
N THR A 242 5.08 -3.42 -19.70
CA THR A 242 4.64 -2.65 -20.87
C THR A 242 3.70 -1.54 -20.43
N LEU A 243 4.10 -0.29 -20.66
CA LEU A 243 3.24 0.87 -20.47
C LEU A 243 2.13 0.86 -21.53
N LEU A 244 0.87 0.93 -21.08
CA LEU A 244 -0.32 0.93 -21.92
C LEU A 244 -0.85 2.34 -22.21
N GLY A 245 -0.37 3.33 -21.45
CA GLY A 245 -0.77 4.73 -21.55
C GLY A 245 -1.24 5.29 -20.20
N ALA A 246 -1.67 6.55 -20.21
CA ALA A 246 -2.22 7.22 -19.03
C ALA A 246 -3.66 7.68 -19.28
N THR A 247 -4.49 7.59 -18.24
CA THR A 247 -5.89 8.05 -18.24
C THR A 247 -6.03 9.20 -17.25
N SER A 248 -6.69 10.28 -17.67
CA SER A 248 -6.95 11.42 -16.79
C SER A 248 -7.94 11.08 -15.68
N THR A 249 -7.73 11.70 -14.52
CA THR A 249 -8.58 11.62 -13.32
C THR A 249 -8.82 13.01 -12.78
N HIS A 250 -9.61 13.15 -11.72
CA HIS A 250 -9.65 14.39 -10.95
C HIS A 250 -8.31 14.63 -10.20
N PRO A 251 -8.01 15.88 -9.81
CA PRO A 251 -6.78 16.20 -9.09
C PRO A 251 -6.60 15.46 -7.76
N GLY A 252 -5.36 15.12 -7.43
CA GLY A 252 -5.01 14.42 -6.19
C GLY A 252 -5.15 12.91 -6.29
N THR A 253 -4.81 12.32 -7.44
CA THR A 253 -4.79 10.87 -7.70
C THR A 253 -3.85 10.15 -6.75
N VAL A 254 -4.41 9.55 -5.70
CA VAL A 254 -3.65 8.87 -4.64
C VAL A 254 -3.82 7.36 -4.79
N ASP A 255 -4.59 6.72 -3.92
CA ASP A 255 -4.81 5.28 -3.90
C ASP A 255 -5.86 4.81 -4.93
N ALA A 256 -5.86 3.52 -5.24
CA ALA A 256 -6.84 2.90 -6.11
C ALA A 256 -7.10 1.44 -5.70
N SER A 257 -8.28 0.93 -6.04
CA SER A 257 -8.62 -0.47 -5.82
C SER A 257 -9.48 -0.99 -6.96
N ALA A 258 -9.24 -2.23 -7.37
CA ALA A 258 -10.02 -2.90 -8.40
C ALA A 258 -11.10 -3.79 -7.78
N SER A 259 -12.20 -3.99 -8.51
CA SER A 259 -13.14 -5.06 -8.18
C SER A 259 -12.45 -6.42 -8.19
N ALA A 260 -12.96 -7.39 -7.42
CA ALA A 260 -12.36 -8.73 -7.32
C ALA A 260 -12.24 -9.47 -8.68
N ASP A 261 -13.11 -9.14 -9.64
CA ASP A 261 -13.07 -9.67 -11.01
C ASP A 261 -12.17 -8.87 -11.96
N GLY A 262 -11.52 -7.80 -11.48
CA GLY A 262 -10.63 -6.93 -12.22
C GLY A 262 -11.30 -6.07 -13.29
N ARG A 263 -12.64 -6.05 -13.37
CA ARG A 263 -13.38 -5.35 -14.44
C ARG A 263 -13.60 -3.86 -14.17
N PHE A 264 -13.50 -3.44 -12.91
CA PHE A 264 -13.67 -2.05 -12.51
C PHE A 264 -12.46 -1.60 -11.69
N LEU A 265 -12.07 -0.34 -11.90
CA LEU A 265 -11.06 0.34 -11.10
C LEU A 265 -11.68 1.59 -10.48
N TYR A 266 -11.51 1.71 -9.16
CA TYR A 266 -11.94 2.86 -8.38
C TYR A 266 -10.71 3.63 -7.95
N VAL A 267 -10.60 4.88 -8.39
CA VAL A 267 -9.42 5.72 -8.15
C VAL A 267 -9.79 6.83 -7.18
N GLN A 268 -9.13 6.84 -6.04
CA GLN A 268 -9.30 7.87 -5.04
C GLN A 268 -8.55 9.13 -5.45
N THR A 269 -9.26 10.25 -5.52
CA THR A 269 -8.71 11.57 -5.80
C THR A 269 -8.89 12.47 -4.57
N GLY A 270 -7.89 12.38 -3.69
CA GLY A 270 -7.94 12.83 -2.28
C GLY A 270 -8.15 14.33 -2.10
N ASN A 271 -7.83 15.16 -3.10
CA ASN A 271 -7.92 16.62 -2.96
C ASN A 271 -9.34 17.12 -2.62
N ASN A 272 -10.37 16.51 -3.23
CA ASN A 272 -11.77 16.87 -2.99
C ASN A 272 -12.62 15.69 -2.49
N GLY A 273 -12.00 14.57 -2.10
CA GLY A 273 -12.70 13.36 -1.65
C GLY A 273 -13.53 12.72 -2.75
N ILE A 274 -13.03 12.72 -3.98
CA ILE A 274 -13.71 12.12 -5.13
C ILE A 274 -13.19 10.69 -5.32
N VAL A 275 -14.07 9.80 -5.76
CA VAL A 275 -13.72 8.48 -6.30
C VAL A 275 -14.11 8.46 -7.77
N ASP A 276 -13.13 8.31 -8.64
CA ASP A 276 -13.34 8.12 -10.08
C ASP A 276 -13.56 6.64 -10.39
N GLU A 277 -14.53 6.36 -11.26
CA GLU A 277 -14.95 5.00 -11.62
C GLU A 277 -14.59 4.70 -13.06
N PHE A 278 -13.87 3.62 -13.28
CA PHE A 278 -13.46 3.17 -14.61
C PHE A 278 -13.84 1.72 -14.85
N GLN A 279 -14.26 1.41 -16.08
CA GLN A 279 -14.22 0.07 -16.62
C GLN A 279 -12.80 -0.24 -17.12
N VAL A 280 -12.29 -1.41 -16.73
CA VAL A 280 -11.04 -1.99 -17.24
C VAL A 280 -11.38 -2.80 -18.50
N ASN A 281 -10.85 -2.38 -19.64
CA ASN A 281 -11.05 -3.08 -20.91
C ASN A 281 -10.08 -4.26 -21.05
N ASP A 282 -10.36 -5.18 -21.97
CA ASP A 282 -9.53 -6.37 -22.23
C ASP A 282 -8.07 -6.06 -22.62
N ASN A 283 -7.81 -4.85 -23.12
CA ASN A 283 -6.47 -4.37 -23.45
C ASN A 283 -5.80 -3.55 -22.32
N GLY A 284 -6.45 -3.42 -21.16
CA GLY A 284 -5.97 -2.67 -20.00
C GLY A 284 -6.19 -1.15 -20.09
N SER A 285 -6.78 -0.64 -21.18
CA SER A 285 -7.23 0.76 -21.21
C SER A 285 -8.43 0.97 -20.30
N LEU A 286 -8.56 2.19 -19.77
CA LEU A 286 -9.67 2.56 -18.89
C LEU A 286 -10.75 3.34 -19.64
N THR A 287 -12.01 3.02 -19.39
CA THR A 287 -13.16 3.82 -19.85
C THR A 287 -13.87 4.41 -18.64
N GLY A 288 -13.93 5.75 -18.58
CA GLY A 288 -14.58 6.45 -17.48
C GLY A 288 -16.09 6.16 -17.45
N LEU A 289 -16.58 5.77 -16.29
CA LEU A 289 -18.00 5.48 -16.03
C LEU A 289 -18.67 6.65 -15.30
N GLY A 290 -17.93 7.32 -14.42
CA GLY A 290 -18.42 8.43 -13.63
C GLY A 290 -17.50 8.73 -12.46
N SER A 291 -18.00 9.52 -11.52
CA SER A 291 -17.32 9.77 -10.25
C SER A 291 -18.32 10.09 -9.16
N VAL A 292 -17.92 9.86 -7.91
CA VAL A 292 -18.71 10.15 -6.72
C VAL A 292 -17.88 11.00 -5.77
N THR A 293 -18.46 12.09 -5.27
CA THR A 293 -17.87 12.86 -4.15
C THR A 293 -18.34 12.27 -2.83
N VAL A 294 -17.41 11.75 -2.04
CA VAL A 294 -17.68 11.25 -0.70
C VAL A 294 -17.65 12.41 0.29
N ALA A 295 -18.80 12.69 0.92
CA ALA A 295 -18.95 13.84 1.81
C ALA A 295 -17.96 13.77 2.99
N GLY A 296 -17.14 14.83 3.13
CA GLY A 296 -16.15 14.93 4.21
C GLY A 296 -14.89 14.09 4.01
N ALA A 297 -14.67 13.51 2.82
CA ALA A 297 -13.50 12.67 2.52
C ALA A 297 -12.34 13.43 1.84
N GLY A 298 -12.32 14.77 1.89
CA GLY A 298 -11.14 15.52 1.46
C GLY A 298 -9.95 15.16 2.35
N GLY A 299 -8.84 14.73 1.74
CA GLY A 299 -7.70 14.12 2.45
C GLY A 299 -8.03 12.77 3.11
N GLY A 300 -9.08 12.08 2.64
CA GLY A 300 -9.33 10.68 3.01
C GLY A 300 -8.20 9.78 2.50
N GLU A 301 -7.97 8.65 3.15
CA GLU A 301 -6.84 7.76 2.84
C GLU A 301 -7.27 6.30 2.89
N GLY A 302 -6.80 5.55 1.90
CA GLY A 302 -7.15 4.14 1.71
C GLY A 302 -8.48 3.95 0.98
N ILE A 303 -8.47 3.02 0.05
CA ILE A 303 -9.66 2.53 -0.65
C ILE A 303 -9.57 1.02 -0.78
N VAL A 304 -10.71 0.34 -0.69
CA VAL A 304 -10.79 -1.09 -0.96
C VAL A 304 -12.09 -1.39 -1.71
N ALA A 305 -11.98 -2.20 -2.74
CA ALA A 305 -13.08 -2.84 -3.46
C ALA A 305 -12.87 -4.36 -3.38
N PHE A 306 -13.94 -5.11 -3.13
CA PHE A 306 -13.93 -6.56 -3.00
C PHE A 306 -15.25 -7.17 -3.46
#